data_AF-A0A914YY98-F1
#
_entry.id   AF-A0A914YY98-F1
#
_cell.length_a   1.000
_cell.length_b   1.000
_cell.length_c   1.000
_cell.angle_alpha   90.00
_cell.angle_beta   90.00
_cell.angle_gamma   90.00
#
_symmetry.space_group_name_H-M   'P 1'
#
loop_
_entity.id
_entity.type
_entity.pdbx_description
1 polymer ?
#
loop_
_entity_poly.entity_id
_entity_poly.type
_entity_poly.pdbx_seq_one_letter_code
_entity_poly.pdbx_strand_id
1 'polypeptide(L)'
;MPIDHFSFTDARRFKLRYLINLNSYKPGGPIFFYTGNEGSIEGFAENTGFMWDIAPQFNAAIIFAEHRFYGKTQPFGNNSYKEVKNLGYLSSEQALADFCSIYDTFMQILPTF
;
A
#
# COMPACT_ATOMS: atom_id res chain seq x y z
N MET A 1 5.90 -4.11 -7.32
CA MET A 1 5.14 -5.19 -6.66
C MET A 1 5.03 -6.38 -7.60
N PRO A 2 5.27 -7.63 -7.16
CA PRO A 2 5.00 -8.83 -7.97
C PRO A 2 3.54 -8.87 -8.42
N ILE A 3 3.26 -9.33 -9.64
CA ILE A 3 1.88 -9.61 -10.07
C ILE A 3 1.26 -10.71 -9.19
N ASP A 4 2.06 -11.73 -8.91
CA ASP A 4 1.68 -12.90 -8.14
C ASP A 4 2.69 -13.14 -7.02
N HIS A 5 2.25 -13.05 -5.76
CA HIS A 5 3.09 -13.37 -4.59
C HIS A 5 3.14 -14.88 -4.29
N PHE A 6 2.21 -15.65 -4.84
CA PHE A 6 2.03 -17.08 -4.52
C PHE A 6 2.53 -17.99 -5.64
N SER A 7 3.15 -17.43 -6.67
CA SER A 7 3.84 -18.16 -7.73
C SER A 7 5.28 -17.71 -7.85
N PHE A 8 6.20 -18.66 -7.86
CA PHE A 8 7.63 -18.40 -8.03
C PHE A 8 8.05 -18.36 -9.51
N THR A 9 7.16 -18.72 -10.45
CA THR A 9 7.48 -18.79 -11.88
C THR A 9 7.11 -17.52 -12.63
N ASP A 10 6.32 -16.63 -12.04
CA ASP A 10 5.91 -15.38 -12.66
C ASP A 10 6.78 -14.21 -12.16
N ALA A 11 7.65 -13.71 -13.03
CA ALA A 11 8.53 -12.58 -12.72
C ALA A 11 7.90 -11.21 -13.02
N ARG A 12 6.65 -11.15 -13.51
CA ARG A 12 6.00 -9.88 -13.87
C ARG A 12 5.77 -9.02 -12.63
N ARG A 13 5.88 -7.70 -12.81
CA ARG A 13 5.73 -6.71 -11.74
C ARG A 13 4.87 -5.54 -12.21
N PHE A 14 4.25 -4.86 -11.24
CA PHE A 14 3.52 -3.62 -11.45
C PHE A 14 3.92 -2.56 -10.42
N LYS A 15 3.53 -1.31 -10.70
CA LYS A 15 3.71 -0.18 -9.78
C LYS A 15 2.49 -0.09 -8.87
N LEU A 16 2.74 -0.16 -7.56
CA LEU A 16 1.72 0.06 -6.55
C LEU A 16 1.90 1.46 -5.98
N ARG A 17 0.80 2.21 -5.91
CA ARG A 17 0.78 3.57 -5.37
C ARG A 17 0.63 3.54 -3.87
N TYR A 18 1.39 4.36 -3.18
CA TYR A 18 1.21 4.64 -1.77
C TYR A 18 1.37 6.15 -1.53
N LEU A 19 0.83 6.63 -0.42
CA LEU A 19 1.05 7.97 0.11
C LEU A 19 1.86 7.85 1.39
N ILE A 20 2.73 8.83 1.64
CA ILE A 20 3.56 8.87 2.83
C ILE A 20 3.56 10.28 3.42
N ASN A 21 3.50 10.37 4.75
CA ASN A 21 3.75 11.59 5.50
C ASN A 21 4.68 11.28 6.67
N LEU A 22 5.81 12.00 6.71
CA LEU A 22 6.83 11.87 7.75
C LEU A 22 6.95 13.12 8.62
N ASN A 23 6.03 14.08 8.51
CA ASN A 23 6.15 15.37 9.18
C ASN A 23 6.20 15.23 10.71
N SER A 24 5.47 14.26 11.25
CA SER A 24 5.43 13.95 12.68
C SER A 24 6.39 12.83 13.10
N TYR A 25 7.03 12.15 12.14
CA TYR A 25 7.86 11.00 12.43
C TYR A 25 9.13 11.39 13.18
N LYS A 26 9.48 10.61 14.20
CA LYS A 26 10.80 10.63 14.83
C LYS A 26 11.39 9.23 14.82
N PRO A 27 12.74 9.09 14.80
CA PRO A 27 13.38 7.79 14.83
C PRO A 27 12.83 6.90 15.97
N GLY A 28 12.47 5.67 15.62
CA GLY A 28 11.86 4.71 16.56
C GLY A 28 10.34 4.88 16.80
N GLY A 29 9.70 5.88 16.18
CA GLY A 29 8.24 6.03 16.20
C GLY A 29 7.51 4.92 15.42
N PRO A 30 6.23 4.67 15.70
CA PRO A 30 5.47 3.65 14.99
C PRO A 30 5.10 4.08 13.57
N ILE A 31 4.66 3.12 12.76
CA ILE A 31 4.01 3.37 11.48
C ILE A 31 2.50 3.21 11.65
N PHE A 32 1.74 4.25 11.33
CA PHE A 32 0.31 4.16 11.09
C PHE A 32 0.08 3.78 9.63
N PHE A 33 -0.28 2.53 9.40
CA PHE A 33 -0.41 1.94 8.07
C PHE A 33 -1.88 1.72 7.72
N TYR A 34 -2.41 2.45 6.75
CA TYR A 34 -3.74 2.23 6.21
C TYR A 34 -3.67 1.26 5.03
N THR A 35 -4.31 0.10 5.21
CA THR A 35 -4.52 -0.89 4.14
C THR A 35 -5.67 -0.41 3.26
N GLY A 36 -5.36 0.23 2.14
CA GLY A 36 -6.37 0.73 1.20
C GLY A 36 -7.34 -0.37 0.78
N ASN A 37 -8.58 0.02 0.49
CA ASN A 37 -9.68 -0.87 0.11
C ASN A 37 -10.17 -0.53 -1.31
N GLU A 38 -11.47 -0.61 -1.58
CA GLU A 38 -12.06 -0.70 -2.93
C GLU A 38 -12.19 0.66 -3.64
N GLY A 39 -11.16 1.50 -3.58
CA GLY A 39 -11.22 2.88 -4.10
C GLY A 39 -9.87 3.55 -4.28
N SER A 40 -9.90 4.80 -4.75
CA SER A 40 -8.68 5.61 -4.87
C SER A 40 -8.15 5.97 -3.50
N ILE A 41 -6.85 5.74 -3.28
CA ILE A 41 -6.22 5.91 -1.96
C ILE A 41 -6.29 7.35 -1.43
N GLU A 42 -6.31 8.36 -2.31
CA GLU A 42 -6.48 9.76 -1.88
C GLU A 42 -7.80 10.00 -1.15
N GLY A 43 -8.90 9.38 -1.60
CA GLY A 43 -10.20 9.53 -0.94
C GLY A 43 -10.19 8.99 0.49
N PHE A 44 -9.49 7.86 0.73
CA PHE A 44 -9.34 7.32 2.08
C PHE A 44 -8.42 8.19 2.94
N ALA A 45 -7.34 8.71 2.37
CA ALA A 45 -6.44 9.63 3.06
C ALA A 45 -7.15 10.91 3.51
N GLU A 46 -7.97 11.51 2.64
CA GLU A 46 -8.73 12.72 2.93
C GLU A 46 -9.81 12.52 4.01
N ASN A 47 -10.36 11.31 4.15
CA ASN A 47 -11.49 11.03 5.03
C ASN A 47 -11.13 10.26 6.32
N THR A 48 -9.88 9.81 6.47
CA THR A 48 -9.39 9.12 7.68
C THR A 48 -8.69 10.11 8.62
N GLY A 49 -9.42 11.18 9.00
CA GLY A 49 -8.95 12.31 9.83
C GLY A 49 -8.17 11.87 11.07
N PHE A 50 -8.70 10.89 11.78
CA PHE A 50 -8.17 10.42 13.05
C PHE A 50 -6.68 10.02 13.00
N MET A 51 -6.24 9.33 11.93
CA MET A 51 -4.83 8.94 11.79
C MET A 51 -3.89 10.15 11.75
N TRP A 52 -4.30 11.24 11.10
CA TRP A 52 -3.55 12.49 11.04
C TRP A 52 -3.50 13.18 12.40
N ASP A 53 -4.64 13.22 13.10
CA ASP A 53 -4.80 13.91 14.38
C ASP A 53 -3.93 13.29 15.48
N ILE A 54 -3.79 11.96 15.50
CA ILE A 54 -3.03 11.26 16.54
C ILE A 54 -1.55 11.05 16.19
N ALA A 55 -1.14 11.09 14.92
CA ALA A 55 0.25 10.83 14.55
C ALA A 55 1.30 11.70 15.28
N PRO A 56 1.09 13.02 15.51
CA PRO A 56 2.01 13.83 16.30
C PRO A 56 2.23 13.32 17.73
N GLN A 57 1.19 12.76 18.36
CA GLN A 57 1.25 12.28 19.74
C GLN A 57 2.13 11.02 19.86
N PHE A 58 2.15 10.19 18.81
CA PHE A 58 2.92 8.96 18.76
C PHE A 58 4.28 9.14 18.06
N ASN A 59 4.57 10.32 17.52
CA ASN A 59 5.67 10.56 16.59
C ASN A 59 5.64 9.58 15.40
N ALA A 60 4.44 9.29 14.89
CA ALA A 60 4.21 8.24 13.91
C ALA A 60 4.51 8.71 12.48
N ALA A 61 5.03 7.79 11.67
CA ALA A 61 4.96 7.91 10.21
C ALA A 61 3.56 7.47 9.76
N ILE A 62 3.02 8.11 8.73
CA ILE A 62 1.73 7.73 8.15
C ILE A 62 1.96 7.21 6.74
N ILE A 63 1.44 6.02 6.46
CA ILE A 63 1.47 5.39 5.14
C ILE A 63 0.06 4.95 4.77
N PHE A 64 -0.39 5.35 3.58
CA PHE A 64 -1.61 4.83 2.97
C PHE A 64 -1.21 4.02 1.73
N ALA A 65 -1.38 2.71 1.76
CA ALA A 65 -1.06 1.84 0.63
C ALA A 65 -2.31 1.57 -0.21
N GLU A 66 -2.25 1.85 -1.51
CA GLU A 66 -3.39 1.59 -2.40
C GLU A 66 -3.55 0.09 -2.67
N HIS A 67 -4.80 -0.37 -2.62
CA HIS A 67 -5.14 -1.73 -2.96
C HIS A 67 -4.89 -2.00 -4.45
N ARG A 68 -4.34 -3.18 -4.77
CA ARG A 68 -4.21 -3.62 -6.17
C ARG A 68 -5.55 -3.53 -6.91
N PHE A 69 -5.50 -3.15 -8.19
CA PHE A 69 -6.65 -2.92 -9.08
C PHE A 69 -7.47 -1.64 -8.82
N TYR A 70 -7.28 -0.93 -7.71
CA TYR A 70 -8.03 0.29 -7.43
C TYR A 70 -7.20 1.55 -7.68
N GLY A 71 -7.88 2.66 -7.95
CA GLY A 71 -7.26 3.94 -8.24
C GLY A 71 -6.25 3.86 -9.39
N LYS A 72 -5.03 4.38 -9.16
CA LYS A 72 -3.94 4.36 -10.15
C LYS A 72 -3.12 3.07 -10.09
N THR A 73 -3.37 2.20 -9.11
CA THR A 73 -2.71 0.91 -8.97
C THR A 73 -3.36 -0.12 -9.88
N GLN A 74 -2.87 -0.20 -11.11
CA GLN A 74 -3.40 -1.07 -12.16
C GLN A 74 -2.37 -2.12 -12.59
N PRO A 75 -2.44 -3.38 -12.11
CA PRO A 75 -1.43 -4.40 -12.39
C PRO A 75 -1.17 -4.65 -13.88
N PHE A 76 -2.20 -4.50 -14.71
CA PHE A 76 -2.11 -4.64 -16.17
C PHE A 76 -2.54 -3.35 -16.89
N GLY A 77 -2.44 -2.18 -16.24
CA GLY A 77 -2.89 -0.90 -16.78
C GLY A 77 -4.36 -0.94 -17.22
N ASN A 78 -4.66 -0.45 -18.42
CA ASN A 78 -6.02 -0.48 -18.99
C ASN A 78 -6.55 -1.90 -19.24
N ASN A 79 -5.69 -2.94 -19.13
CA ASN A 79 -6.08 -4.32 -19.33
C ASN A 79 -6.44 -5.04 -18.02
N SER A 80 -6.32 -4.40 -16.84
CA SER A 80 -6.56 -5.05 -15.54
C SER A 80 -7.93 -5.73 -15.46
N TYR A 81 -8.95 -5.12 -16.06
CA TYR A 81 -10.33 -5.59 -16.03
C TYR A 81 -10.81 -6.27 -17.32
N LYS A 82 -9.94 -6.40 -18.33
CA LYS A 82 -10.37 -6.86 -19.67
C LYS A 82 -10.64 -8.36 -19.76
N GLU A 83 -9.96 -9.17 -18.96
CA GLU A 83 -10.04 -10.62 -19.04
C GLU A 83 -10.02 -11.25 -17.64
N VAL A 84 -10.73 -12.36 -17.46
CA VAL A 84 -10.77 -13.10 -16.18
C VAL A 84 -9.36 -13.49 -15.72
N LYS A 85 -8.46 -13.83 -16.65
CA LYS A 85 -7.05 -14.16 -16.33
C LYS A 85 -6.28 -13.00 -15.71
N ASN A 86 -6.63 -11.75 -16.03
CA ASN A 86 -6.01 -10.57 -15.43
C ASN A 86 -6.69 -10.25 -14.09
N LEU A 87 -8.02 -10.35 -14.03
CA LEU A 87 -8.78 -10.18 -12.79
C LEU A 87 -8.47 -11.24 -11.73
N GLY A 88 -7.98 -12.43 -12.13
CA GLY A 88 -7.64 -13.51 -11.20
C GLY A 88 -6.58 -13.15 -10.16
N TYR A 89 -5.84 -12.04 -10.34
CA TYR A 89 -4.88 -11.54 -9.35
C TYR A 89 -5.47 -10.52 -8.37
N LEU A 90 -6.78 -10.21 -8.47
CA LEU A 90 -7.53 -9.40 -7.51
C LEU A 90 -8.08 -10.32 -6.41
N SER A 91 -7.27 -10.55 -5.39
CA SER A 91 -7.68 -11.26 -4.17
C SER A 91 -7.16 -10.52 -2.94
N SER A 92 -7.79 -10.75 -1.78
CA SER A 92 -7.37 -10.17 -0.51
C SER A 92 -6.00 -10.72 -0.07
N GLU A 93 -5.70 -12.00 -0.32
CA GLU A 93 -4.40 -12.61 0.02
C GLU A 93 -3.26 -11.91 -0.72
N GLN A 94 -3.47 -11.65 -2.02
CA GLN A 94 -2.52 -10.94 -2.85
C GLN A 94 -2.33 -9.47 -2.41
N ALA A 95 -3.42 -8.80 -2.01
CA ALA A 95 -3.37 -7.43 -1.48
C ALA A 95 -2.66 -7.37 -0.11
N LEU A 96 -2.92 -8.34 0.78
CA LEU A 96 -2.22 -8.44 2.07
C LEU A 96 -0.72 -8.66 1.87
N ALA A 97 -0.32 -9.50 0.91
CA ALA A 97 1.08 -9.69 0.55
C ALA A 97 1.72 -8.42 -0.04
N ASP A 98 0.96 -7.61 -0.80
CA ASP A 98 1.40 -6.28 -1.22
C ASP A 98 1.69 -5.39 -0.01
N PHE A 99 0.78 -5.33 0.96
CA PHE A 99 0.92 -4.51 2.16
C PHE A 99 2.12 -4.94 3.01
N CYS A 100 2.35 -6.24 3.20
CA CYS A 100 3.56 -6.76 3.86
C CYS A 100 4.83 -6.28 3.15
N SER A 101 4.88 -6.38 1.82
CA SER A 101 6.05 -5.93 1.03
C SER A 101 6.32 -4.42 1.17
N ILE A 102 5.26 -3.60 1.25
CA ILE A 102 5.39 -2.16 1.47
C ILE A 102 5.87 -1.89 2.90
N TYR A 103 5.25 -2.53 3.90
CA TYR A 103 5.64 -2.40 5.29
C TYR A 103 7.13 -2.73 5.48
N ASP A 104 7.60 -3.87 4.95
CA ASP A 104 9.00 -4.28 5.03
C ASP A 104 9.94 -3.27 4.37
N THR A 105 9.53 -2.69 3.24
CA THR A 105 10.28 -1.62 2.57
C THR A 105 10.43 -0.41 3.50
N PHE A 106 9.37 0.00 4.19
CA PHE A 106 9.40 1.14 5.09
C PHE A 106 10.18 0.89 6.37
N MET A 107 10.11 -0.33 6.91
CA MET A 107 10.92 -0.73 8.06
C MET A 107 12.42 -0.69 7.77
N GLN A 108 12.84 -0.85 6.51
CA GLN A 108 14.25 -0.78 6.12
C GLN A 108 14.75 0.65 5.91
N ILE A 109 13.89 1.58 5.49
CA ILE A 109 14.31 2.95 5.13
C ILE A 109 14.06 3.97 6.24
N LEU A 110 13.15 3.70 7.17
CA LEU A 110 12.85 4.62 8.27
C LEU A 110 13.92 4.49 9.37
N PRO A 111 14.55 5.59 9.81
CA PRO A 111 15.54 5.56 10.89
C PRO A 111 14.97 5.02 12.19
N THR A 112 15.72 4.16 12.89
CA THR A 112 15.28 3.52 14.14
C THR A 112 15.99 4.03 15.39
N PHE A 113 17.01 4.88 15.25
CA PHE A 113 17.79 5.51 16.33
C PHE A 113 18.49 6.78 15.83
#